data_AF-A0A5Q4ZHZ1-F1
#
_entry.id   AF-A0A5Q4ZHZ1-F1
#
_cell.length_a   1.000
_cell.length_b   1.000
_cell.length_c   1.000
_cell.angle_alpha   90.00
_cell.angle_beta   90.00
_cell.angle_gamma   90.00
#
_symmetry.space_group_name_H-M   'P 1'
#
loop_
_entity.id
_entity.type
_entity.pdbx_description
1 polymer ?
#
loop_
_entity_poly.entity_id
_entity_poly.type
_entity_poly.pdbx_seq_one_letter_code
_entity_poly.pdbx_strand_id
1 'polypeptide(L)' 'MYREEDIVHENGKVFVLRDRRQKSYAVCVSGTTHATVESAYSLDSDGLSIAVARCDYLARRAA' A
#
# COMPACT_ATOMS: atom_id res chain seq x y z
N MET A 1 6.18 -15.54 0.95
CA MET A 1 5.35 -15.14 2.10
C MET A 1 5.69 -13.68 2.36
N TYR A 2 4.69 -12.82 2.58
CA TYR A 2 4.96 -11.42 2.91
C TYR A 2 5.46 -11.29 4.34
N ARG A 3 6.22 -10.24 4.60
CA ARG A 3 6.74 -9.88 5.92
C ARG A 3 6.38 -8.44 6.23
N GLU A 4 6.43 -8.04 7.50
CA GLU A 4 6.21 -6.64 7.88
C GLU A 4 7.22 -5.70 7.19
N GLU A 5 8.46 -6.14 6.93
CA GLU A 5 9.46 -5.38 6.16
C GLU A 5 9.07 -5.10 4.69
N ASP A 6 8.02 -5.75 4.18
CA ASP A 6 7.46 -5.45 2.87
C ASP A 6 6.41 -4.34 2.93
N ILE A 7 5.98 -3.90 4.12
CA ILE A 7 5.20 -2.68 4.30
C ILE A 7 6.18 -1.50 4.24
N VAL A 8 6.13 -0.74 3.15
CA VAL A 8 7.08 0.35 2.87
C VAL A 8 6.58 1.72 3.28
N HIS A 9 5.27 1.84 3.54
CA HIS A 9 4.62 3.05 4.06
C HIS A 9 3.31 2.65 4.73
N GLU A 10 2.94 3.30 5.83
CA GLU A 10 1.69 3.03 6.55
C GLU A 10 1.13 4.32 7.15
N ASN A 11 -0.19 4.50 7.04
CA ASN A 11 -0.93 5.62 7.59
C ASN A 11 -2.32 5.17 8.07
N GLY A 12 -2.43 4.89 9.37
CA GLY A 12 -3.67 4.45 9.99
C GLY A 12 -4.11 3.08 9.47
N LYS A 13 -5.28 3.02 8.80
CA LYS A 13 -5.81 1.78 8.21
C LYS A 13 -5.33 1.54 6.78
N VAL A 14 -4.46 2.38 6.21
CA VAL A 14 -4.00 2.25 4.83
C VAL A 14 -2.49 2.02 4.85
N PHE A 15 -2.00 1.10 4.02
CA PHE A 15 -0.57 0.81 3.93
C PHE A 15 -0.15 0.44 2.51
N VAL A 16 1.13 0.61 2.20
CA VAL A 16 1.74 0.25 0.92
C VAL A 16 2.56 -1.02 1.12
N LEU A 17 2.14 -2.09 0.44
CA LEU A 17 2.83 -3.37 0.40
C LEU A 17 3.70 -3.46 -0.86
N ARG A 18 4.99 -3.76 -0.68
CA ARG A 18 5.91 -4.09 -1.75
C ARG A 18 5.70 -5.54 -2.20
N ASP A 19 4.90 -5.74 -3.24
CA ASP A 19 4.68 -7.06 -3.83
C ASP A 19 5.75 -7.39 -4.88
N ARG A 20 6.82 -8.06 -4.43
CA ARG A 20 7.89 -8.56 -5.31
C ARG A 20 7.43 -9.63 -6.29
N ARG A 21 6.31 -10.34 -6.03
CA ARG A 21 5.80 -11.40 -6.90
C ARG A 21 5.06 -10.79 -8.09
N GLN A 22 4.26 -9.77 -7.84
CA GLN A 22 3.54 -9.02 -8.88
C GLN A 22 4.37 -7.87 -9.47
N LYS A 23 5.57 -7.62 -8.94
CA LYS A 23 6.44 -6.50 -9.31
C LYS A 23 5.69 -5.17 -9.21
N SER A 24 5.02 -4.97 -8.07
CA SER A 24 4.23 -3.77 -7.81
C SER A 24 4.32 -3.28 -6.36
N TYR A 25 3.96 -2.01 -6.15
CA TYR A 25 3.54 -1.46 -4.87
C TYR A 25 2.02 -1.47 -4.80
N ALA A 26 1.46 -2.29 -3.91
CA ALA A 26 0.03 -2.41 -3.70
C ALA A 26 -0.39 -1.52 -2.51
N VAL A 27 -1.35 -0.63 -2.73
CA VAL A 27 -1.99 0.13 -1.64
C VAL A 27 -3.13 -0.71 -1.09
N CYS A 28 -3.06 -1.02 0.19
CA CYS A 28 -3.98 -1.88 0.90
C CYS A 28 -4.74 -1.09 1.96
N VAL A 29 -6.01 -1.42 2.15
CA VAL A 29 -6.84 -0.89 3.25
C VAL A 29 -7.14 -2.04 4.22
N SER A 30 -6.71 -1.88 5.46
CA SER A 30 -6.97 -2.82 6.55
C SER A 30 -8.44 -2.74 6.98
N GLY A 31 -9.15 -3.85 6.80
CA GLY A 31 -10.46 -4.10 7.40
C GLY A 31 -10.33 -4.83 8.74
N THR A 32 -11.44 -5.37 9.24
CA THR A 32 -11.50 -6.05 10.54
C THR A 32 -10.82 -7.42 10.54
N THR A 33 -10.90 -8.17 9.44
CA THR A 33 -10.40 -9.56 9.36
C THR A 33 -9.39 -9.78 8.23
N HIS A 34 -9.30 -8.85 7.30
CA HIS A 34 -8.42 -8.90 6.15
C HIS A 34 -8.14 -7.48 5.65
N ALA A 35 -7.09 -7.35 4.85
CA ALA A 35 -6.83 -6.15 4.07
C ALA A 35 -7.27 -6.36 2.62
N THR A 36 -7.72 -5.29 1.97
CA THR A 36 -8.10 -5.29 0.56
C THR A 36 -7.15 -4.43 -0.23
N VAL A 37 -6.67 -4.92 -1.37
CA VAL A 37 -5.86 -4.12 -2.30
C VAL A 37 -6.79 -3.14 -3.02
N GLU A 38 -6.54 -1.84 -2.85
CA GLU A 38 -7.31 -0.76 -3.51
C GLU A 38 -6.70 -0.39 -4.86
N SER A 39 -5.38 -0.29 -4.92
CA SER A 39 -4.64 0.10 -6.12
C SER A 39 -3.25 -0.55 -6.14
N ALA A 40 -2.65 -0.64 -7.33
CA ALA A 40 -1.31 -1.18 -7.50
C ALA A 40 -0.55 -0.37 -8.55
N TYR A 41 0.74 -0.15 -8.29
CA TYR A 41 1.64 0.65 -9.13
C TYR A 41 2.93 -0.13 -9.41
N SER A 42 3.65 0.21 -10.48
CA SER A 42 4.91 -0.46 -10.85
C SER A 42 5.94 -0.45 -9.71
N LEU A 43 6.76 -1.50 -9.61
CA LEU A 43 7.86 -1.58 -8.63
C LEU A 43 9.08 -0.76 -9.08
N ASP A 44 8.91 0.55 -9.18
CA ASP A 44 9.94 1.54 -9.48
C ASP A 44 9.78 2.78 -8.56
N SER A 45 10.68 3.76 -8.68
CA SER A 45 10.69 4.96 -7.82
C SER A 45 9.41 5.78 -7.96
N ASP A 46 8.87 5.85 -9.18
CA ASP A 46 7.70 6.67 -9.50
C ASP A 46 6.45 5.98 -8.95
N GLY A 47 6.33 4.67 -9.16
CA GLY A 47 5.27 3.85 -8.60
C GLY A 47 5.25 3.86 -7.09
N LEU A 48 6.41 3.86 -6.42
CA LEU A 48 6.48 4.04 -4.96
C LEU A 48 5.93 5.42 -4.55
N SER A 49 6.37 6.47 -5.22
CA SER A 49 5.95 7.85 -4.92
C SER A 49 4.43 8.02 -5.06
N ILE A 50 3.85 7.44 -6.12
CA ILE A 50 2.40 7.45 -6.36
C ILE A 50 1.67 6.61 -5.30
N ALA A 51 2.18 5.43 -4.96
CA ALA A 51 1.57 4.56 -3.94
C ALA A 51 1.52 5.23 -2.56
N VAL A 52 2.60 5.91 -2.17
CA VAL A 52 2.67 6.68 -0.91
C VAL A 52 1.64 7.82 -0.92
N ALA A 53 1.61 8.62 -1.99
CA ALA A 53 0.63 9.71 -2.12
C ALA A 53 -0.81 9.20 -2.08
N ARG A 54 -1.10 8.05 -2.71
CA ARG A 54 -2.41 7.42 -2.69
C ARG A 54 -2.78 6.92 -1.29
N CYS A 55 -1.83 6.30 -0.59
CA CYS A 55 -2.01 5.84 0.79
C CYS A 55 -2.42 7.00 1.71
N ASP A 56 -1.66 8.10 1.68
CA ASP A 56 -1.95 9.27 2.51
C ASP A 56 -3.28 9.94 2.15
N TYR A 57 -3.61 10.01 0.86
CA TYR A 57 -4.89 10.52 0.41
C TYR A 57 -6.07 9.71 0.97
N LEU A 58 -6.00 8.37 0.87
CA LEU A 58 -7.04 7.48 1.36
C LEU A 58 -7.16 7.53 2.88
N ALA A 59 -6.03 7.56 3.59
CA ALA A 59 -6.00 7.69 5.05
C ALA A 59 -6.68 8.98 5.51
N ARG A 60 -6.40 10.11 4.85
CA ARG A 60 -7.04 11.40 5.13
C ARG A 60 -8.52 11.42 4.77
N ARG A 61 -8.93 10.72 3.71
CA ARG A 61 -10.34 10.65 3.28
C ARG A 61 -11.19 9.77 4.20
N ALA A 62 -10.58 8.78 4.83
CA ALA A 62 -11.26 7.85 5.74
C ALA A 62 -11.29 8.32 7.20
N ALA A 63 -10.57 9.40 7.52
CA ALA A 63 -10.59 10.10 8.81
C ALA A 63 -11.81 11.03 8.91
#